data_AF-A0A7R9S9P8-F1
#
_entry.id   AF-A0A7R9S9P8-F1
#
_cell.length_a   1.000
_cell.length_b   1.000
_cell.length_c   1.000
_cell.angle_alpha   90.00
_cell.angle_beta   90.00
_cell.angle_gamma   90.00
#
_symmetry.space_group_name_H-M   'P 1'
#
loop_
_entity.id
_entity.type
_entity.pdbx_description
1 polymer ?
#
loop_
_entity_poly.entity_id
_entity_poly.type
_entity_poly.pdbx_seq_one_letter_code
_entity_poly.pdbx_strand_id
1 'polypeptide(L)'
;TAVGVMQMLSTSHYIVHQLLIQFFGLEKYTSSSEREGALKSLFHNSALVEEFCYLNDLFQVNFSRHQGDRISPEIHRGIFNKLVISMIKEISSSKQVIFVVDDIHYMDELSWEFFYNYIQDDTLPMLVFSIKSITKHHMTASRMLQHKSVIVHKMQELSSDNIITLACQHL
;
A
#
# COMPACT_ATOMS: atom_id res chain seq x y z
N THR A 1 24.10 -2.48 -27.45
CA THR A 1 22.75 -2.88 -27.02
C THR A 1 22.89 -3.71 -25.77
N ALA A 2 22.85 -3.08 -24.60
CA ALA A 2 22.89 -3.80 -23.34
C ALA A 2 21.47 -4.30 -23.05
N VAL A 3 21.23 -5.58 -23.33
CA VAL A 3 20.06 -6.28 -22.81
C VAL A 3 20.35 -6.52 -21.34
N GLY A 4 19.97 -5.55 -20.51
CA GLY A 4 19.90 -5.73 -19.07
C GLY A 4 18.84 -6.78 -18.81
N VAL A 5 19.27 -7.99 -18.43
CA VAL A 5 18.39 -8.97 -17.80
C VAL A 5 17.94 -8.33 -16.50
N MET A 6 16.82 -7.62 -16.54
CA MET A 6 16.07 -7.20 -15.38
C MET A 6 15.67 -8.49 -14.69
N GLN A 7 16.46 -8.91 -13.70
CA GLN A 7 16.03 -9.93 -12.76
C GLN A 7 14.66 -9.45 -12.26
N MET A 8 13.62 -10.15 -12.68
CA MET A 8 12.30 -10.07 -12.07
C MET A 8 12.46 -10.53 -10.62
N LEU A 9 12.92 -9.62 -9.75
CA LEU A 9 12.47 -9.62 -8.38
C LEU A 9 10.97 -9.40 -8.51
N SER A 10 10.19 -10.45 -8.34
CA SER A 10 8.75 -10.37 -8.13
C SER A 10 8.52 -9.26 -7.10
N THR A 11 8.09 -8.07 -7.54
CA THR A 11 7.90 -6.90 -6.67
C THR A 11 6.66 -7.14 -5.81
N SER A 12 6.87 -7.94 -4.78
CA SER A 12 5.98 -8.11 -3.64
C SER A 12 5.58 -6.74 -3.11
N HIS A 13 4.28 -6.50 -2.92
CA HIS A 13 3.75 -5.25 -2.36
C HIS A 13 3.99 -3.99 -3.22
N TYR A 14 4.03 -4.07 -4.55
CA TYR A 14 4.36 -2.91 -5.39
C TYR A 14 3.43 -1.71 -5.14
N ILE A 15 2.12 -1.94 -5.13
CA ILE A 15 1.13 -0.87 -4.93
C ILE A 15 1.22 -0.31 -3.52
N VAL A 16 1.37 -1.17 -2.52
CA VAL A 16 1.56 -0.77 -1.12
C VAL A 16 2.85 0.04 -0.96
N HIS A 17 3.94 -0.35 -1.60
CA HIS A 17 5.19 0.40 -1.62
C HIS A 17 4.98 1.82 -2.15
N GLN A 18 4.39 1.96 -3.34
CA GLN A 18 4.15 3.28 -3.95
C GLN A 18 3.28 4.16 -3.04
N LEU A 19 2.18 3.60 -2.52
CA LEU A 19 1.27 4.31 -1.63
C LEU A 19 2.00 4.82 -0.37
N LEU A 20 2.82 3.99 0.26
CA LEU A 20 3.51 4.34 1.49
C LEU A 20 4.69 5.29 1.27
N ILE A 21 5.40 5.16 0.15
CA ILE A 21 6.45 6.11 -0.25
C ILE A 21 5.85 7.51 -0.39
N GLN A 22 4.71 7.63 -1.06
CA GLN A 22 4.00 8.90 -1.20
C GLN A 22 3.47 9.39 0.16
N PHE A 23 2.82 8.52 0.93
CA PHE A 23 2.22 8.88 2.22
C PHE A 23 3.26 9.37 3.24
N PHE A 24 4.42 8.73 3.30
CA PHE A 24 5.52 9.13 4.18
C PHE A 24 6.41 10.23 3.58
N GLY A 25 6.12 10.71 2.36
CA GLY A 25 6.88 11.77 1.70
C GLY A 25 8.32 11.38 1.38
N LEU A 26 8.54 10.11 1.04
CA LEU A 26 9.87 9.52 0.83
C LEU A 26 10.38 9.61 -0.61
N GLU A 27 9.55 10.05 -1.56
CA GLU A 27 9.85 10.15 -2.99
C GLU A 27 11.10 10.99 -3.29
N LYS A 28 11.35 12.01 -2.47
CA LYS A 28 12.49 12.93 -2.60
C LYS A 28 13.83 12.33 -2.18
N TYR A 29 13.84 11.18 -1.51
CA TYR A 29 15.06 10.56 -0.99
C TYR A 29 15.54 9.45 -1.93
N THR A 30 16.79 9.59 -2.38
CA THR A 30 17.37 8.72 -3.40
C THR A 30 18.22 7.61 -2.81
N SER A 31 18.76 7.82 -1.61
CA SER A 31 19.60 6.83 -0.92
C SER A 31 18.87 6.13 0.23
N SER A 32 19.31 4.90 0.54
CA SER A 32 18.86 4.15 1.72
C SER A 32 19.00 4.96 3.01
N SER A 33 20.17 5.60 3.20
CA SER A 33 20.47 6.33 4.43
C SER A 33 19.56 7.55 4.63
N GLU A 34 19.23 8.28 3.54
CA GLU A 34 18.27 9.37 3.61
C GLU A 34 16.86 8.89 3.99
N ARG A 35 16.40 7.78 3.39
CA ARG A 35 15.10 7.19 3.72
C ARG A 35 15.04 6.69 5.16
N GLU A 36 16.12 6.09 5.66
CA GLU A 36 16.23 5.68 7.06
C GLU A 36 16.13 6.87 8.02
N GLY A 37 16.87 7.94 7.73
CA GLY A 37 16.83 9.17 8.50
C GLY A 37 15.44 9.80 8.51
N ALA A 38 14.79 9.83 7.35
CA ALA A 38 13.43 10.34 7.21
C ALA A 38 12.42 9.49 8.01
N LEU A 39 12.44 8.16 7.87
CA LEU A 39 11.58 7.27 8.64
C LEU A 39 11.80 7.44 10.15
N LYS A 40 13.04 7.47 10.63
CA LYS A 40 13.35 7.74 12.05
C LYS A 40 12.88 9.11 12.53
N SER A 41 12.83 10.10 11.65
CA SER A 41 12.33 11.45 12.00
C SER A 41 10.79 11.51 12.07
N LEU A 42 10.09 10.62 11.37
CA LEU A 42 8.63 10.56 11.35
C LEU A 42 8.05 9.83 12.57
N PHE A 43 8.81 8.90 13.15
CA PHE A 43 8.33 8.06 14.25
C PHE A 43 9.24 8.20 15.47
N HIS A 44 8.67 8.72 16.55
CA HIS A 44 9.37 8.86 17.83
C HIS A 44 9.04 7.72 18.81
N ASN A 45 8.07 6.86 18.45
CA ASN A 45 7.69 5.70 19.23
C ASN A 45 8.80 4.64 19.21
N SER A 46 9.50 4.49 20.34
CA SER A 46 10.64 3.57 20.46
C SER A 46 10.27 2.12 20.14
N ALA A 47 9.04 1.69 20.43
CA ALA A 47 8.58 0.33 20.17
C ALA A 47 8.47 0.04 18.66
N LEU A 48 8.02 1.01 17.85
CA LEU A 48 7.98 0.84 16.39
C LEU A 48 9.38 0.80 15.79
N VAL A 49 10.28 1.65 16.30
CA VAL A 49 11.65 1.77 15.79
C VAL A 49 12.44 0.47 15.95
N GLU A 50 12.18 -0.31 17.01
CA GLU A 50 12.80 -1.62 17.23
C GLU A 50 12.44 -2.66 16.15
N GLU A 51 11.31 -2.48 15.47
CA GLU A 51 10.81 -3.36 14.41
C GLU A 51 11.15 -2.85 13.00
N PHE A 52 11.86 -1.72 12.85
CA PHE A 52 12.12 -1.12 11.53
C PHE A 52 12.91 -2.02 10.58
N CYS A 53 13.62 -3.03 11.06
CA CYS A 53 14.30 -3.99 10.19
C CYS A 53 13.37 -4.82 9.28
N TYR A 54 12.07 -4.92 9.62
CA TYR A 54 11.04 -5.53 8.78
C TYR A 54 10.65 -4.65 7.58
N LEU A 55 11.04 -3.38 7.57
CA LEU A 55 10.75 -2.40 6.53
C LEU A 55 11.81 -2.37 5.42
N ASN A 56 12.94 -3.06 5.59
CA ASN A 56 14.11 -3.01 4.71
C ASN A 56 13.75 -3.28 3.25
N ASP A 57 13.00 -4.35 2.99
CA ASP A 57 12.65 -4.76 1.63
C ASP A 57 11.64 -3.79 0.99
N LEU A 58 10.70 -3.27 1.78
CA LEU A 58 9.68 -2.36 1.27
C LEU A 58 10.29 -0.99 0.96
N PHE A 59 11.03 -0.36 1.87
CA PHE A 59 11.53 1.01 1.66
C PHE A 59 12.93 1.10 1.03
N GLN A 60 13.55 -0.06 0.76
CA GLN A 60 14.94 -0.17 0.31
C GLN A 60 15.89 0.53 1.31
N VAL A 61 15.74 0.16 2.57
CA VAL A 61 16.47 0.68 3.73
C VAL A 61 17.29 -0.44 4.40
N ASN A 62 18.30 -0.09 5.20
CA ASN A 62 19.23 -1.04 5.80
C ASN A 62 19.26 -0.94 7.33
N PHE A 63 18.09 -1.01 7.97
CA PHE A 63 18.04 -1.11 9.43
C PHE A 63 18.63 -2.45 9.89
N SER A 64 19.43 -2.41 10.95
CA SER A 64 20.08 -3.60 11.50
C SER A 64 19.04 -4.61 11.99
N ARG A 65 19.11 -5.85 11.51
CA ARG A 65 18.29 -6.95 12.00
C ARG A 65 18.83 -7.44 13.34
N HIS A 66 17.94 -7.83 14.24
CA HIS A 66 18.33 -8.53 15.47
C HIS A 66 18.97 -9.87 15.09
N GLN A 67 20.13 -10.19 15.69
CA GLN A 67 20.84 -11.43 15.40
C GLN A 67 20.04 -12.62 15.95
N GLY A 68 19.66 -13.57 15.09
CA GLY A 68 19.06 -14.85 15.52
C GLY A 68 17.70 -15.20 14.91
N ASP A 69 17.06 -14.26 14.23
CA ASP A 69 15.69 -14.42 13.76
C ASP A 69 15.60 -15.19 12.44
N ARG A 70 15.65 -16.53 12.54
CA ARG A 70 15.09 -17.42 11.50
C ARG A 70 13.57 -17.45 11.63
N ILE A 71 12.95 -16.34 11.25
CA ILE A 71 11.49 -16.21 11.25
C ILE A 71 10.95 -16.73 9.91
N SER A 72 9.79 -17.40 9.93
CA SER A 72 9.15 -17.86 8.71
C SER A 72 8.64 -16.67 7.88
N PRO A 73 8.52 -16.80 6.54
CA PRO A 73 7.99 -15.74 5.69
C PRO A 73 6.60 -15.24 6.11
N GLU A 74 5.75 -16.13 6.63
CA GLU A 74 4.39 -15.82 7.08
C GLU A 74 4.40 -14.96 8.34
N ILE A 75 5.26 -15.30 9.31
CA ILE A 75 5.41 -14.50 10.54
C ILE A 75 6.01 -13.15 10.19
N HIS A 76 7.03 -13.11 9.33
CA HIS A 76 7.62 -11.87 8.83
C HIS A 76 6.57 -10.96 8.19
N ARG A 77 5.71 -11.52 7.34
CA ARG A 77 4.60 -10.78 6.71
C ARG A 77 3.58 -10.28 7.72
N GLY A 78 3.25 -11.08 8.73
CA GLY A 78 2.35 -10.68 9.82
C GLY A 78 2.89 -9.51 10.64
N ILE A 79 4.18 -9.53 10.99
CA ILE A 79 4.85 -8.45 11.70
C ILE A 79 4.90 -7.19 10.82
N PHE A 80 5.33 -7.34 9.57
CA PHE A 80 5.37 -6.27 8.59
C PHE A 80 4.01 -5.55 8.45
N ASN A 81 2.92 -6.31 8.25
CA ASN A 81 1.58 -5.74 8.11
C ASN A 81 1.17 -4.94 9.36
N LYS A 82 1.43 -5.49 10.56
CA LYS A 82 1.13 -4.81 11.82
C LYS A 82 1.94 -3.54 12.01
N LEU A 83 3.22 -3.57 11.67
CA LEU A 83 4.13 -2.44 11.78
C LEU A 83 3.68 -1.31 10.86
N VAL A 84 3.44 -1.59 9.59
CA VAL A 84 2.98 -0.61 8.61
C VAL A 84 1.62 -0.02 9.00
N ILE A 85 0.65 -0.85 9.43
CA ILE A 85 -0.65 -0.38 9.92
C ILE A 85 -0.47 0.56 11.11
N SER A 86 0.40 0.22 12.06
CA SER A 86 0.68 1.05 13.24
C SER A 86 1.31 2.38 12.87
N MET A 87 2.24 2.39 11.91
CA MET A 87 2.85 3.60 11.36
C MET A 87 1.80 4.50 10.69
N ILE A 88 0.89 3.92 9.90
CA ILE A 88 -0.20 4.67 9.26
C ILE A 88 -1.09 5.32 10.33
N LYS A 89 -1.46 4.58 11.38
CA LYS A 89 -2.26 5.12 12.49
C LYS A 89 -1.57 6.26 13.21
N GLU A 90 -0.28 6.13 13.52
CA GLU A 90 0.47 7.16 14.25
C GLU A 90 0.44 8.49 13.48
N ILE A 91 0.70 8.46 12.17
CA ILE A 91 0.69 9.68 11.35
C ILE A 91 -0.73 10.21 11.11
N SER A 92 -1.68 9.32 10.81
CA SER A 92 -3.06 9.71 10.52
C SER A 92 -3.86 10.12 11.75
N SER A 93 -3.37 9.86 12.97
CA SER A 93 -4.02 10.30 14.22
C SER A 93 -4.26 11.82 14.28
N SER A 94 -3.44 12.60 13.56
CA SER A 94 -3.50 14.06 13.53
C SER A 94 -4.24 14.65 12.32
N LYS A 95 -4.61 13.84 11.32
CA LYS A 95 -5.14 14.32 10.03
C LYS A 95 -6.12 13.32 9.42
N GLN A 96 -7.17 13.83 8.80
CA GLN A 96 -8.02 12.99 7.95
C GLN A 96 -7.25 12.62 6.68
N VAL A 97 -7.05 11.33 6.47
CA VAL A 97 -6.35 10.77 5.31
C VAL A 97 -7.33 9.90 4.53
N ILE A 98 -7.28 9.99 3.21
CA ILE A 98 -7.95 9.08 2.30
C ILE A 98 -6.89 8.57 1.34
N PHE A 99 -6.76 7.25 1.22
CA PHE A 99 -5.92 6.64 0.19
C PHE A 99 -6.79 6.29 -1.00
N VAL A 100 -6.37 6.75 -2.17
CA VAL A 100 -7.04 6.45 -3.45
C VAL A 100 -6.08 5.63 -4.28
N VAL A 101 -6.49 4.42 -4.67
CA VAL A 101 -5.71 3.56 -5.56
C VAL A 101 -6.54 3.21 -6.78
N ASP A 102 -5.99 3.56 -7.94
CA ASP A 102 -6.64 3.38 -9.24
C ASP A 102 -6.22 2.03 -9.88
N ASP A 103 -7.10 1.45 -10.69
CA ASP A 103 -6.87 0.23 -11.48
C ASP A 103 -6.33 -0.96 -10.64
N ILE A 104 -6.95 -1.23 -9.48
CA ILE A 104 -6.45 -2.25 -8.53
C ILE A 104 -6.49 -3.69 -9.06
N HIS A 105 -7.09 -3.96 -10.22
CA HIS A 105 -7.03 -5.27 -10.86
C HIS A 105 -5.64 -5.67 -11.35
N TYR A 106 -4.66 -4.74 -11.36
CA TYR A 106 -3.24 -5.04 -11.62
C TYR A 106 -2.41 -5.29 -10.35
N MET A 107 -3.03 -5.22 -9.18
CA MET A 107 -2.33 -5.34 -7.91
C MET A 107 -1.85 -6.77 -7.64
N ASP A 108 -0.65 -6.90 -7.07
CA ASP A 108 -0.09 -8.19 -6.68
C ASP A 108 -0.81 -8.81 -5.47
N GLU A 109 -0.74 -10.14 -5.32
CA GLU A 109 -1.48 -10.87 -4.27
C GLU A 109 -1.11 -10.42 -2.85
N LEU A 110 0.15 -10.00 -2.64
CA LEU A 110 0.60 -9.57 -1.31
C LEU A 110 0.09 -8.17 -0.97
N SER A 111 0.02 -7.27 -1.96
CA SER A 111 -0.72 -6.01 -1.80
C SER A 111 -2.21 -6.24 -1.49
N TRP A 112 -2.87 -7.21 -2.15
CA TRP A 112 -4.24 -7.59 -1.81
C TRP A 112 -4.37 -8.08 -0.37
N GLU A 113 -3.45 -8.91 0.10
CA GLU A 113 -3.44 -9.41 1.47
C GLU A 113 -3.22 -8.29 2.48
N PHE A 114 -2.32 -7.35 2.19
CA PHE A 114 -2.12 -6.16 3.02
C PHE A 114 -3.41 -5.36 3.16
N PHE A 115 -4.07 -5.01 2.05
CA PHE A 115 -5.32 -4.23 2.10
C PHE A 115 -6.46 -5.01 2.74
N TYR A 116 -6.53 -6.33 2.58
CA TYR A 116 -7.50 -7.15 3.29
C TYR A 116 -7.31 -7.09 4.81
N ASN A 117 -6.06 -7.10 5.30
CA ASN A 117 -5.75 -6.92 6.72
C ASN A 117 -6.01 -5.49 7.19
N TYR A 118 -5.75 -4.50 6.33
CA TYR A 118 -6.02 -3.09 6.60
C TYR A 118 -7.51 -2.86 6.89
N ILE A 119 -8.41 -3.36 6.03
CA ILE A 119 -9.87 -3.13 6.20
C ILE A 119 -10.49 -3.88 7.38
N GLN A 120 -9.72 -4.71 8.10
CA GLN A 120 -10.17 -5.31 9.37
C GLN A 120 -10.16 -4.30 10.53
N ASP A 121 -9.52 -3.15 10.35
CA ASP A 121 -9.30 -2.17 11.39
C ASP A 121 -10.04 -0.86 11.10
N ASP A 122 -11.18 -0.67 11.78
CA ASP A 122 -12.08 0.47 11.57
C ASP A 122 -11.50 1.82 12.05
N THR A 123 -10.30 1.82 12.65
CA THR A 123 -9.61 3.06 13.09
C THR A 123 -8.67 3.62 12.02
N LEU A 124 -8.51 2.92 10.90
CA LEU A 124 -7.62 3.33 9.83
C LEU A 124 -8.25 4.34 8.86
N PRO A 125 -7.41 5.12 8.14
CA PRO A 125 -7.85 5.97 7.04
C PRO A 125 -8.74 5.27 6.02
N MET A 126 -9.59 6.05 5.36
CA MET A 126 -10.48 5.51 4.32
C MET A 126 -9.67 5.07 3.10
N LEU A 127 -10.00 3.90 2.55
CA LEU A 127 -9.50 3.42 1.27
C LEU A 127 -10.56 3.56 0.18
N VAL A 128 -10.18 4.15 -0.95
CA VAL A 128 -11.01 4.24 -2.16
C VAL A 128 -10.26 3.51 -3.27
N PHE A 129 -10.97 2.59 -3.92
CA PHE A 129 -10.43 1.78 -4.99
C PHE A 129 -11.24 1.93 -6.27
N SER A 130 -10.54 1.97 -7.40
CA SER A 130 -11.17 1.78 -8.71
C SER A 130 -10.81 0.39 -9.26
N ILE A 131 -11.80 -0.26 -9.88
CA ILE A 131 -11.63 -1.61 -10.41
C ILE A 131 -12.51 -1.83 -11.65
N LYS A 132 -11.92 -2.32 -12.74
CA LYS A 132 -12.66 -2.62 -13.98
C LYS A 132 -13.38 -3.96 -13.91
N SER A 133 -12.65 -5.00 -13.52
CA SER A 133 -13.18 -6.36 -13.30
C SER A 133 -12.16 -7.16 -12.49
N ILE A 134 -12.61 -7.88 -11.47
CA ILE A 134 -11.79 -8.90 -10.84
C ILE A 134 -11.76 -10.12 -11.76
N THR A 135 -10.58 -10.48 -12.25
CA THR A 135 -10.38 -11.80 -12.84
C THR A 135 -10.59 -12.83 -11.73
N LYS A 136 -11.33 -13.91 -12.01
CA LYS A 136 -11.80 -14.93 -11.04
C LYS A 136 -10.72 -15.64 -10.19
N HIS A 137 -9.46 -15.22 -10.28
CA HIS A 137 -8.30 -15.91 -9.74
C HIS A 137 -7.74 -15.30 -8.44
N HIS A 138 -8.24 -14.15 -7.99
CA HIS A 138 -7.81 -13.55 -6.71
C HIS A 138 -8.82 -13.82 -5.60
N MET A 139 -8.55 -14.86 -4.79
CA MET A 139 -9.39 -15.22 -3.64
C MET A 139 -9.43 -14.07 -2.61
N THR A 140 -8.29 -13.44 -2.35
CA THR A 140 -8.17 -12.33 -1.40
C THR A 140 -8.97 -11.11 -1.85
N ALA A 141 -8.89 -10.76 -3.15
CA ALA A 141 -9.69 -9.69 -3.72
C ALA A 141 -11.20 -9.95 -3.61
N SER A 142 -11.62 -11.19 -3.87
CA SER A 142 -13.02 -11.60 -3.73
C SER A 142 -13.51 -11.48 -2.28
N ARG A 143 -12.69 -11.89 -1.31
CA ARG A 143 -12.98 -11.74 0.12
C ARG A 143 -13.05 -10.28 0.55
N MET A 144 -12.17 -9.44 0.01
CA MET A 144 -12.16 -8.00 0.29
C MET A 144 -13.46 -7.33 -0.19
N LEU A 145 -13.90 -7.61 -1.43
CA LEU A 145 -15.14 -7.04 -1.97
C LEU A 145 -16.41 -7.50 -1.22
N GLN A 146 -16.36 -8.65 -0.56
CA GLN A 146 -17.47 -9.18 0.24
C GLN A 146 -17.41 -8.71 1.70
N HIS A 147 -16.38 -7.96 2.08
CA HIS A 147 -16.20 -7.54 3.45
C HIS A 147 -17.23 -6.48 3.85
N LYS A 148 -17.75 -6.56 5.07
CA LYS A 148 -18.83 -5.69 5.57
C LYS A 148 -18.48 -4.20 5.61
N SER A 149 -17.19 -3.85 5.72
CA SER A 149 -16.71 -2.47 5.72
C SER A 149 -16.47 -1.90 4.33
N VAL A 150 -16.62 -2.72 3.27
CA VAL A 150 -16.41 -2.30 1.88
C VAL A 150 -17.74 -1.96 1.24
N ILE A 151 -17.82 -0.74 0.70
CA ILE A 151 -18.96 -0.27 -0.08
C ILE A 151 -18.58 -0.33 -1.56
N VAL A 152 -19.34 -1.10 -2.33
CA VAL A 152 -19.09 -1.26 -3.78
C VAL A 152 -20.05 -0.37 -4.56
N HIS A 153 -19.49 0.61 -5.26
CA HIS A 153 -20.24 1.45 -6.20
C HIS A 153 -19.95 1.03 -7.63
N LYS A 154 -20.97 0.50 -8.32
CA LYS A 154 -20.88 0.20 -9.75
C LYS A 154 -21.11 1.46 -10.55
N MET A 155 -20.05 1.96 -11.18
CA MET A 155 -20.13 3.07 -12.13
C MET A 155 -20.93 2.64 -13.36
N GLN A 156 -21.83 3.51 -13.83
CA GLN A 156 -22.60 3.33 -15.05
C GLN A 156 -21.98 4.12 -16.20
N GLU A 157 -22.38 3.77 -17.42
CA GLU A 157 -22.03 4.54 -18.61
C GLU A 157 -22.62 5.96 -18.52
N LEU A 158 -21.95 6.92 -19.15
CA LEU A 158 -22.48 8.27 -19.27
C LEU A 158 -23.75 8.26 -20.11
N SER A 159 -24.80 8.91 -19.62
CA SER A 159 -26.00 9.14 -20.43
C SER A 159 -25.71 10.08 -21.60
N SER A 160 -26.47 9.94 -22.69
CA SER A 160 -26.37 10.80 -23.88
C SER A 160 -26.39 12.29 -23.56
N ASP A 161 -27.23 12.68 -22.61
CA ASP A 161 -27.45 14.09 -22.23
C ASP A 161 -26.23 14.66 -21.49
N ASN A 162 -25.57 13.82 -20.70
CA ASN A 162 -24.35 14.18 -20.01
C ASN A 162 -23.15 14.23 -20.96
N ILE A 163 -23.11 13.38 -21.99
CA ILE A 163 -22.02 13.36 -22.99
C ILE A 163 -21.94 14.70 -23.74
N ILE A 164 -23.08 15.22 -24.21
CA ILE A 164 -23.12 16.50 -24.93
C ILE A 164 -22.64 17.63 -24.02
N THR A 165 -23.12 17.65 -22.77
CA THR A 165 -22.71 18.65 -21.78
C THR A 165 -21.20 18.59 -21.49
N LEU A 166 -20.64 17.38 -21.34
CA LEU A 166 -19.22 17.18 -21.08
C LEU A 166 -18.36 17.58 -22.29
N ALA A 167 -18.78 17.23 -23.51
CA ALA A 167 -18.07 17.59 -24.73
C ALA A 167 -17.96 19.11 -24.91
N CYS A 168 -19.01 19.85 -24.55
CA CYS A 168 -19.00 21.31 -24.61
C CYS A 168 -18.10 21.99 -23.56
N GLN A 169 -17.74 21.32 -22.46
CA GLN A 169 -16.81 21.87 -21.46
C GLN A 169 -15.34 21.74 -21.88
N HIS A 170 -15.05 20.88 -22.85
CA HIS A 170 -13.69 20.60 -23.34
C HIS A 170 -13.39 21.22 -24.71
N LEU A 171 -14.31 22.03 -25.26
CA LEU A 171 -14.14 22.87 -26.45
C LEU A 171 -13.76 24.29 -26.06
#